data_AF-A0A8T3WIQ0-F1
#
_entry.id   AF-A0A8T3WIQ0-F1
#
_cell.length_a   1.000
_cell.length_b   1.000
_cell.length_c   1.000
_cell.angle_alpha   90.00
_cell.angle_beta   90.00
_cell.angle_gamma   90.00
#
_symmetry.space_group_name_H-M   'P 1'
#
loop_
_entity.id
_entity.type
_entity.pdbx_description
1 polymer ?
#
loop_
_entity_poly.entity_id
_entity_poly.type
_entity_poly.pdbx_seq_one_letter_code
_entity_poly.pdbx_strand_id
1 'polypeptide(L)' 'MEEFQQNPTLLTRLKSFILESMRVFRITKKPTMTEFKAVVKVSAIGIALIGIIGFIIQILWRLAS' A
#
# COMPACT_ATOMS: atom_id res chain seq x y z
N MET A 1 0.45 36.02 -31.01
CA MET A 1 0.66 34.56 -31.00
C MET A 1 2.01 34.35 -30.33
N GLU A 2 2.01 34.16 -29.01
CA GLU A 2 3.26 33.96 -28.27
C GLU A 2 3.52 32.46 -28.16
N GLU A 3 4.63 32.06 -28.75
CA GLU A 3 5.18 30.72 -28.73
C GLU A 3 5.61 30.35 -27.32
N PHE A 4 4.79 29.58 -26.59
CA PHE A 4 5.29 28.83 -25.45
C PHE A 4 5.82 27.49 -25.95
N GLN A 5 7.14 27.48 -26.16
CA GLN A 5 7.98 26.34 -26.42
C GLN A 5 7.88 25.35 -25.23
N GLN A 6 6.91 24.43 -25.27
CA GLN A 6 6.80 23.40 -24.24
C GLN A 6 7.71 22.23 -24.62
N ASN A 7 8.96 22.28 -24.15
CA ASN A 7 9.95 21.21 -24.26
C ASN A 7 9.29 19.84 -23.95
N PRO A 8 9.13 18.95 -24.93
CA PRO A 8 8.62 17.61 -24.72
C PRO A 8 9.70 16.85 -23.95
N THR A 9 9.42 16.14 -22.86
CA THR A 9 9.21 14.69 -22.96
C THR A 9 8.85 14.02 -21.62
N LEU A 10 8.93 14.72 -20.47
CA LEU A 10 8.75 14.11 -19.14
C LEU A 10 7.60 14.69 -18.31
N LEU A 11 7.49 16.01 -18.15
CA LEU A 11 6.43 16.62 -17.36
C LEU A 11 5.04 16.40 -17.97
N THR A 12 4.93 16.53 -19.29
CA THR A 12 3.67 16.26 -19.99
C THR A 12 3.28 14.78 -19.87
N ARG A 13 4.26 13.86 -19.97
CA ARG A 13 3.99 12.41 -19.81
C ARG A 13 3.61 12.06 -18.38
N LEU A 14 4.31 12.60 -17.37
CA LEU A 14 3.97 12.38 -15.97
C LEU A 14 2.59 12.94 -15.63
N LYS A 15 2.23 14.12 -16.16
CA LYS A 15 0.91 14.71 -16.00
C LYS A 15 -0.18 13.81 -16.60
N SER A 16 0.04 13.27 -17.80
CA SER A 16 -0.87 12.31 -18.43
C SER A 16 -0.96 10.99 -17.63
N PHE A 17 0.15 10.43 -17.17
CA PHE A 17 0.21 9.21 -16.35
C PHE A 17 -0.53 9.35 -15.01
N ILE A 18 -0.35 10.48 -14.33
CA ILE A 18 -1.09 10.77 -13.09
C ILE A 18 -2.60 10.88 -13.40
N LEU A 19 -2.98 11.54 -14.50
CA LEU A 19 -4.38 11.66 -14.90
C LEU A 19 -5.03 10.30 -15.17
N GLU A 20 -4.33 9.42 -15.86
CA GLU A 20 -4.77 8.04 -16.14
C GLU A 20 -4.84 7.20 -14.86
N SER A 21 -3.83 7.30 -13.99
CA SER A 21 -3.79 6.59 -12.70
C SER A 21 -4.93 7.02 -11.78
N MET A 22 -5.26 8.32 -11.76
CA MET A 22 -6.41 8.87 -11.05
C MET A 22 -7.74 8.32 -11.57
N ARG A 23 -7.86 8.07 -12.87
CA ARG A 23 -9.05 7.44 -13.46
C ARG A 23 -9.20 6.00 -12.96
N VAL A 24 -8.11 5.24 -12.88
CA VAL A 24 -8.10 3.88 -12.32
C VAL A 24 -8.48 3.89 -10.84
N PHE A 25 -7.92 4.81 -10.05
CA PHE A 25 -8.26 4.95 -8.62
C PHE A 25 -9.74 5.32 -8.39
N ARG A 26 -10.37 5.99 -9.36
CA ARG A 26 -11.81 6.28 -9.32
C ARG A 26 -12.68 5.07 -9.69
N ILE A 27 -12.15 4.12 -10.46
CA ILE A 27 -12.83 2.87 -10.82
C ILE A 27 -12.71 1.83 -9.70
N THR A 28 -11.62 1.87 -8.93
CA THR A 28 -11.47 0.98 -7.76
C THR A 28 -12.53 1.25 -6.72
N LYS A 29 -13.25 0.20 -6.30
CA LYS A 29 -14.26 0.28 -5.26
C LYS A 29 -13.59 0.57 -3.91
N LYS A 30 -13.87 1.75 -3.35
CA LYS A 30 -13.42 2.10 -2.00
C LYS A 30 -14.00 1.06 -1.01
N PRO A 31 -13.16 0.42 -0.18
CA PRO A 31 -13.63 -0.63 0.72
C PRO A 31 -14.66 -0.08 1.71
N THR A 32 -15.70 -0.86 1.95
CA THR A 32 -16.72 -0.53 2.93
C THR A 32 -16.14 -0.71 4.34
N MET A 33 -16.57 0.08 5.32
CA MET A 33 -16.04 0.00 6.69
C MET A 33 -16.21 -1.40 7.33
N THR A 34 -17.20 -2.17 6.89
CA THR A 34 -17.44 -3.56 7.31
C THR A 34 -16.36 -4.51 6.77
N GLU A 35 -16.08 -4.46 5.47
CA GLU A 35 -15.05 -5.27 4.80
C GLU A 35 -13.66 -4.93 5.34
N PHE A 36 -13.38 -3.64 5.52
CA PHE A 36 -12.12 -3.18 6.09
C PHE A 36 -11.87 -3.76 7.49
N LYS A 37 -12.88 -3.68 8.37
CA LYS A 37 -12.78 -4.24 9.73
C LYS A 37 -12.60 -5.76 9.71
N ALA A 38 -13.27 -6.46 8.80
CA ALA A 38 -13.11 -7.91 8.67
C ALA A 38 -11.69 -8.28 8.25
N VAL A 39 -11.14 -7.64 7.22
CA VAL A 39 -9.76 -7.87 6.75
C VAL A 39 -8.76 -7.53 7.84
N VAL A 40 -8.89 -6.35 8.48
CA VAL A 40 -7.99 -5.94 9.56
C VAL A 40 -8.02 -6.93 10.72
N LYS A 41 -9.20 -7.42 11.12
CA LYS A 41 -9.32 -8.39 12.22
C LYS A 41 -8.60 -9.70 11.90
N VAL A 42 -8.79 -10.23 10.69
CA VAL A 42 -8.15 -11.49 10.26
C VAL A 42 -6.63 -11.31 10.14
N SER A 43 -6.17 -10.23 9.50
CA SER A 43 -4.75 -9.92 9.36
C SER A 43 -4.08 -9.69 10.71
N ALA A 44 -4.74 -8.98 11.64
CA ALA A 44 -4.22 -8.75 12.98
C ALA A 44 -4.02 -10.04 13.76
N ILE A 45 -4.96 -11.01 13.65
CA ILE A 45 -4.82 -12.32 14.27
C ILE A 45 -3.62 -13.08 13.68
N GLY A 46 -3.45 -13.06 12.35
CA GLY A 46 -2.32 -13.70 11.68
C GLY A 46 -0.96 -13.13 12.12
N ILE A 47 -0.84 -11.79 12.14
CA ILE A 47 0.37 -11.09 12.58
C ILE A 47 0.67 -11.40 14.05
N ALA A 48 -0.36 -11.39 14.91
CA ALA A 48 -0.18 -11.71 16.32
C ALA A 48 0.32 -13.15 16.53
N LEU A 49 -0.24 -14.13 15.82
CA LEU A 49 0.21 -15.52 15.90
C LEU A 49 1.68 -15.68 15.47
N ILE A 50 2.04 -15.14 14.31
CA ILE A 50 3.42 -15.22 13.80
C ILE A 50 4.38 -14.48 14.74
N GLY A 51 3.99 -13.32 15.25
CA GLY A 51 4.76 -12.54 16.21
C GLY A 51 5.01 -13.29 17.52
N ILE A 52 3.99 -13.95 18.07
CA ILE A 52 4.12 -14.76 19.29
C ILE A 52 5.06 -15.96 19.05
N ILE A 53 4.92 -16.66 17.92
CA ILE A 53 5.79 -17.79 17.59
C ILE A 53 7.24 -17.34 17.46
N GLY A 54 7.50 -16.25 16.73
CA GLY A 54 8.85 -15.68 16.60
C GLY A 54 9.41 -15.20 17.95
N PHE A 55 8.56 -14.61 18.79
CA PHE A 55 8.94 -14.15 20.12
C PHE A 55 9.33 -15.31 21.05
N ILE A 56 8.58 -16.42 21.03
CA ILE A 56 8.89 -17.62 21.81
C ILE A 56 10.24 -18.20 21.36
N ILE A 57 10.48 -18.30 20.04
CA ILE A 57 11.76 -18.80 19.51
C ILE A 57 12.92 -17.92 19.96
N GLN A 58 12.76 -16.58 19.90
CA GLN A 58 13.78 -15.64 20.37
C GLN A 58 14.05 -15.74 21.87
N ILE A 59 13.01 -15.90 22.70
CA ILE A 59 13.16 -16.11 24.14
C ILE A 59 13.93 -17.39 24.42
N LEU A 60 13.56 -18.50 23.78
CA LEU A 60 14.22 -19.79 23.98
C LEU A 60 15.68 -19.74 23.54
N TRP A 61 15.96 -19.12 22.40
CA TRP A 61 17.32 -18.91 21.92
C TRP A 61 18.14 -18.09 22.91
N ARG A 62 17.59 -17.00 23.42
CA ARG A 62 18.28 -16.11 24.36
C ARG A 62 18.47 -16.69 25.76
N LEU A 63 17.66 -17.66 26.14
CA LEU A 63 17.80 -18.37 27.43
C LEU A 63 18.75 -19.56 27.33
N ALA A 64 18.84 -20.21 26.16
CA ALA A 64 19.72 -21.34 25.91
C ALA A 64 21.16 -20.95 25.52
N SER A 65 21.35 -19.74 25.00
CA SER A 65 22.65 -19.16 24.65
C SER A 65 23.15 -18.22 25.73
#